data_AF-N1RL01-F1
#
_entry.id   AF-N1RL01-F1
#
_cell.length_a   1.000
_cell.length_b   1.000
_cell.length_c   1.000
_cell.angle_alpha   90.00
_cell.angle_beta   90.00
_cell.angle_gamma   90.00
#
_symmetry.space_group_name_H-M   'P 1'
#
loop_
_entity.id
_entity.type
_entity.pdbx_description
1 polymer ?
#
loop_
_entity_poly.entity_id
_entity_poly.type
_entity_poly.pdbx_seq_one_letter_code
_entity_poly.pdbx_strand_id
1 'polypeptide(L)'
;MPTHPIPPAIPGNRAEYEAQYAKDPDRWYQYLSEAYAWMAAQEEGQTATDRKLIELQVQVEAQQEEILNLQNMIQTMQVEKSAAMMQKSWIEDRLDKKEKELEIAQGKA
;
A
#
# COMPACT_ATOMS: atom_id res chain seq x y z
N MET A 1 -10.81 18.75 11.28
CA MET A 1 -10.19 17.68 12.08
C MET A 1 -11.29 17.09 12.94
N PRO A 2 -11.64 15.80 12.83
CA PRO A 2 -12.50 15.20 13.84
C PRO A 2 -11.70 15.19 15.13
N THR A 3 -12.12 16.02 16.09
CA THR A 3 -11.57 16.03 17.44
C THR A 3 -11.89 14.67 18.05
N HIS A 4 -10.88 13.82 18.24
CA HIS A 4 -11.06 12.59 19.02
C HIS A 4 -11.68 12.98 20.37
N PRO A 5 -12.83 12.40 20.75
CA PRO A 5 -13.43 12.69 22.04
C PRO A 5 -12.44 12.34 23.15
N ILE A 6 -12.28 13.24 24.12
CA ILE A 6 -11.35 13.05 25.23
C ILE A 6 -11.87 11.89 26.08
N PRO A 7 -11.06 10.86 26.38
CA PRO A 7 -11.50 9.74 27.20
C PRO A 7 -11.91 10.23 28.60
N PRO A 8 -13.02 9.73 29.15
CA PRO A 8 -13.40 10.00 30.53
C PRO A 8 -12.36 9.40 31.49
N ALA A 9 -11.92 10.21 32.46
CA ALA A 9 -10.98 9.82 33.50
C ALA A 9 -11.63 8.91 34.55
N ILE A 10 -11.47 7.60 34.37
CA ILE A 10 -11.88 6.59 35.37
C ILE A 10 -10.89 6.62 36.55
N PRO A 11 -11.36 6.52 37.82
CA PRO A 11 -10.45 6.45 38.97
C PRO A 11 -9.42 5.34 38.81
N GLY A 12 -8.17 5.65 39.11
CA GLY A 12 -7.08 4.69 39.04
C GLY A 12 -7.05 3.74 40.24
N ASN A 13 -7.75 4.09 41.32
CA ASN A 13 -7.78 3.30 42.55
C ASN A 13 -9.10 3.45 43.34
N ARG A 14 -9.26 2.54 44.31
CA ARG A 14 -10.45 2.45 45.16
C ARG A 14 -10.65 3.67 46.06
N ALA A 15 -9.59 4.30 46.55
CA ALA A 15 -9.69 5.46 47.42
C ALA A 15 -10.24 6.70 46.68
N GLU A 16 -9.80 6.90 45.43
CA GLU A 16 -10.34 7.92 44.54
C GLU A 16 -11.81 7.68 44.22
N TYR A 17 -12.18 6.42 43.96
CA TYR A 17 -13.57 6.04 43.75
C TYR A 17 -14.45 6.38 44.96
N GLU A 18 -14.05 5.94 46.16
CA GLU A 18 -14.81 6.16 47.39
C GLU A 18 -14.91 7.65 47.74
N ALA A 19 -13.85 8.43 47.51
CA ALA A 19 -13.84 9.87 47.73
C ALA A 19 -14.78 10.65 46.80
N GLN A 20 -14.98 10.19 45.56
CA GLN A 20 -15.94 10.81 44.63
C GLN A 20 -17.37 10.34 44.90
N TYR A 21 -17.56 9.04 45.15
CA TYR A 21 -18.85 8.46 45.51
C TYR A 21 -19.44 9.12 46.76
N ALA A 22 -18.61 9.38 47.79
CA ALA A 22 -19.05 10.00 49.03
C ALA A 22 -19.53 11.45 48.86
N LYS A 23 -19.16 12.15 47.79
CA LYS A 23 -19.57 13.55 47.56
C LYS A 23 -20.94 13.64 46.91
N ASP A 24 -21.19 12.82 45.89
CA ASP A 24 -22.43 12.82 45.11
C ASP A 24 -22.61 11.46 44.41
N PRO A 25 -23.28 10.49 45.05
CA PRO A 25 -23.41 9.13 44.53
C PRO A 25 -24.11 9.06 43.17
N ASP A 26 -25.16 9.85 42.96
CA ASP A 26 -26.00 9.78 41.75
C ASP A 26 -25.26 10.36 40.55
N ARG A 27 -24.62 11.52 40.72
CA ARG A 27 -23.78 12.12 39.68
C ARG A 27 -22.59 11.23 39.35
N TRP A 28 -22.02 10.58 40.35
CA TRP A 28 -20.89 9.67 40.16
C TRP A 28 -21.29 8.40 39.40
N TYR A 29 -22.46 7.84 39.69
CA TYR A 29 -23.01 6.71 38.96
C TYR A 29 -23.29 7.05 37.48
N GLN A 30 -23.88 8.22 37.21
CA GLN A 30 -24.10 8.69 35.84
C GLN A 30 -22.77 8.84 35.09
N TYR A 31 -21.78 9.49 35.69
CA TYR A 31 -20.47 9.68 35.10
C TYR A 31 -19.79 8.36 34.71
N LEU A 32 -19.79 7.38 35.61
CA LEU A 32 -19.19 6.07 35.30
C LEU A 32 -19.97 5.33 34.22
N SER A 33 -21.31 5.41 34.23
CA SER A 33 -22.15 4.77 33.22
C SER A 33 -21.87 5.33 31.82
N GLU A 34 -21.76 6.66 31.70
CA GLU A 34 -21.37 7.33 30.44
C GLU A 34 -19.94 6.96 30.02
N ALA A 35 -19.01 6.86 30.98
CA ALA A 35 -17.64 6.47 30.71
C ALA A 35 -17.51 5.04 30.18
N TYR A 36 -18.22 4.08 30.79
CA TYR A 36 -18.25 2.70 30.31
C TYR A 36 -18.94 2.58 28.95
N ALA A 37 -20.04 3.31 28.72
CA ALA A 37 -20.70 3.35 27.42
C ALA A 37 -19.78 3.91 26.32
N TRP A 38 -19.01 4.96 26.63
CA TRP A 38 -18.02 5.52 25.72
C TRP A 38 -16.92 4.50 25.37
N MET A 39 -16.36 3.80 26.36
CA MET A 39 -15.32 2.79 26.12
C MET A 39 -15.83 1.64 25.25
N ALA A 40 -17.06 1.15 25.51
CA ALA A 40 -17.67 0.10 24.71
C ALA A 40 -17.85 0.54 23.24
N ALA A 41 -18.30 1.78 23.01
CA ALA A 41 -18.43 2.34 21.67
C ALA A 41 -17.08 2.50 20.95
N GLN A 42 -16.00 2.82 21.68
CA GLN A 42 -14.66 2.87 21.10
C GLN A 42 -14.15 1.47 20.72
N GLU A 43 -14.38 0.45 21.55
CA GLU A 43 -13.93 -0.92 21.29
C GLU A 43 -14.58 -1.50 20.01
N GLU A 44 -15.88 -1.23 19.80
CA GLU A 44 -16.59 -1.63 18.59
C GLU A 44 -16.04 -0.90 17.34
N GLY A 45 -15.79 0.41 17.46
CA GLY A 45 -15.20 1.20 16.37
C GLY A 45 -13.74 0.84 16.06
N GLN A 46 -12.97 0.45 17.08
CA GLN A 46 -11.57 0.06 16.94
C GLN A 46 -11.45 -1.26 16.19
N THR A 47 -12.29 -2.26 16.51
CA THR A 47 -12.28 -3.56 15.83
C THR A 47 -12.55 -3.42 14.33
N ALA A 48 -13.50 -2.58 13.94
CA ALA A 48 -13.79 -2.31 12.54
C ALA A 48 -12.63 -1.57 11.84
N THR A 49 -12.00 -0.63 12.54
CA THR A 49 -10.85 0.12 12.04
C THR A 49 -9.64 -0.79 11.83
N ASP A 50 -9.35 -1.66 12.79
CA ASP A 50 -8.23 -2.61 12.73
C ASP A 50 -8.41 -3.60 11.57
N ARG A 51 -9.64 -4.11 11.36
CA ARG A 51 -9.94 -4.97 10.19
C ARG A 51 -9.68 -4.25 8.88
N LYS A 52 -10.16 -3.01 8.75
CA LYS A 52 -9.94 -2.22 7.55
C LYS A 52 -8.46 -1.91 7.32
N LEU A 53 -7.69 -1.70 8.39
CA LEU A 53 -6.25 -1.49 8.30
C LEU A 53 -5.55 -2.74 7.75
N ILE A 54 -5.91 -3.93 8.24
CA ILE A 54 -5.40 -5.21 7.74
C ILE A 54 -5.77 -5.41 6.25
N GLU A 55 -7.02 -5.16 5.87
CA GLU A 55 -7.47 -5.27 4.48
C GLU A 55 -6.67 -4.35 3.55
N LEU A 56 -6.45 -3.09 3.95
CA LEU A 56 -5.65 -2.15 3.20
C LEU A 56 -4.19 -2.57 3.12
N GLN A 57 -3.64 -3.14 4.20
CA GLN A 57 -2.26 -3.64 4.20
C GLN A 57 -2.07 -4.79 3.21
N VAL A 58 -2.99 -5.74 3.18
CA VAL A 58 -2.98 -6.84 2.19
C VAL A 58 -3.09 -6.30 0.75
N GLN A 59 -3.94 -5.30 0.52
CA GLN A 59 -4.06 -4.67 -0.81
C GLN A 59 -2.78 -3.98 -1.24
N VAL A 60 -2.10 -3.27 -0.33
CA VAL A 60 -0.83 -2.61 -0.62
C VAL A 60 0.26 -3.63 -0.95
N GLU A 61 0.36 -4.72 -0.21
CA GLU A 61 1.32 -5.80 -0.47
C GLU A 61 1.09 -6.44 -1.84
N ALA A 62 -0.17 -6.74 -2.19
CA ALA A 62 -0.52 -7.28 -3.51
C ALA A 62 -0.17 -6.32 -4.65
N GLN A 63 -0.44 -5.02 -4.48
CA GLN A 63 -0.09 -4.00 -5.48
C GLN A 63 1.43 -3.84 -5.64
N GLN A 64 2.19 -3.96 -4.55
CA GLN A 64 3.67 -3.93 -4.61
C GLN A 64 4.23 -5.12 -5.39
N GLU A 65 3.68 -6.32 -5.20
CA GLU A 65 4.07 -7.51 -5.96
C GLU A 65 3.73 -7.34 -7.45
N GLU A 66 2.54 -6.82 -7.79
CA GLU A 66 2.16 -6.56 -9.17
C GLU A 66 3.08 -5.55 -9.85
N ILE A 67 3.45 -4.47 -9.15
CA ILE A 67 4.42 -3.48 -9.65
C ILE A 67 5.77 -4.15 -9.95
N LEU A 68 6.26 -5.00 -9.05
CA LEU A 68 7.54 -5.70 -9.24
C LEU A 68 7.48 -6.63 -10.48
N ASN A 69 6.37 -7.35 -10.64
CA ASN A 69 6.15 -8.21 -11.81
C ASN A 69 6.11 -7.42 -13.11
N LEU A 70 5.42 -6.28 -13.14
CA LEU A 70 5.38 -5.39 -14.30
C LEU A 70 6.76 -4.82 -14.63
N GLN A 71 7.54 -4.42 -13.62
CA GLN A 71 8.91 -3.94 -13.81
C GLN A 71 9.80 -5.02 -14.45
N ASN A 72 9.73 -6.26 -13.96
CA ASN A 72 10.47 -7.38 -14.53
C ASN A 72 10.07 -7.65 -15.99
N MET A 73 8.77 -7.63 -16.29
CA MET A 73 8.27 -7.83 -17.65
C MET A 73 8.76 -6.73 -18.60
N ILE A 74 8.70 -5.46 -18.18
CA ILE A 74 9.21 -4.33 -18.96
C ILE A 74 10.71 -4.49 -19.22
N GLN A 75 11.48 -4.89 -18.21
CA GLN A 75 12.92 -5.10 -18.36
C GLN A 75 13.22 -6.20 -19.39
N THR A 76 12.52 -7.33 -19.33
CA THR A 76 12.67 -8.40 -20.32
C THR A 76 12.34 -7.91 -21.73
N MET A 77 11.22 -7.22 -21.90
CA MET A 77 10.83 -6.65 -23.20
C MET A 77 11.85 -5.65 -23.75
N GLN A 78 12.48 -4.84 -22.88
CA GLN A 78 13.53 -3.91 -23.29
C GLN A 78 14.79 -4.64 -23.77
N VAL A 79 15.18 -5.72 -23.10
CA VAL A 79 16.32 -6.55 -23.51
C VAL A 79 16.03 -7.21 -24.86
N GLU A 80 14.85 -7.82 -25.02
CA GLU A 80 14.43 -8.44 -26.28
C GLU A 80 14.38 -7.43 -27.44
N LYS A 81 13.81 -6.24 -27.19
CA LYS A 81 13.78 -5.16 -28.18
C LYS A 81 15.19 -4.75 -28.60
N SER A 82 16.11 -4.63 -27.65
CA SER A 82 17.50 -4.26 -27.92
C SER A 82 18.22 -5.33 -28.74
N ALA A 83 18.02 -6.61 -28.41
CA ALA A 83 18.56 -7.73 -29.17
C ALA A 83 18.01 -7.76 -30.60
N ALA A 84 16.70 -7.54 -30.78
CA ALA A 84 16.06 -7.46 -32.10
C ALA A 84 16.59 -6.28 -32.93
N MET A 85 16.83 -5.12 -32.31
CA MET A 85 17.43 -3.96 -33.00
C MET A 85 18.87 -4.24 -33.45
N MET A 86 19.68 -4.89 -32.61
CA MET A 86 21.04 -5.30 -33.00
C MET A 86 21.03 -6.32 -34.14
N GLN A 87 20.15 -7.32 -34.06
CA GLN A 87 19.99 -8.31 -35.11
C GLN A 87 19.56 -7.67 -36.44
N LYS A 88 18.60 -6.75 -36.39
CA LYS A 88 18.16 -5.99 -37.56
C LYS A 88 19.33 -5.24 -38.21
N SER A 89 20.07 -4.45 -37.43
CA SER A 89 21.23 -3.69 -37.92
C SER A 89 22.26 -4.61 -38.60
N TRP A 90 22.56 -5.75 -37.98
CA TRP A 90 23.50 -6.72 -38.55
C TRP A 90 23.02 -7.33 -39.87
N ILE A 91 21.71 -7.58 -40.00
CA ILE A 91 21.11 -8.09 -41.25
C ILE A 91 21.19 -7.00 -42.34
N GLU A 92 20.83 -5.76 -42.02
CA GLU A 92 20.88 -4.62 -42.95
C GLU A 92 22.31 -4.43 -43.49
N ASP A 93 23.32 -4.37 -42.63
CA ASP A 93 24.73 -4.24 -43.03
C ASP A 93 25.18 -5.38 -43.96
N ARG A 94 24.72 -6.59 -43.69
CA ARG A 94 25.08 -7.78 -44.47
C ARG A 94 24.37 -7.82 -45.83
N LEU A 95 23.13 -7.36 -45.90
CA LEU A 95 22.38 -7.22 -47.15
C LEU A 95 23.02 -6.15 -48.04
N ASP A 96 23.33 -4.97 -47.50
CA ASP A 96 24.01 -3.90 -48.23
C ASP A 96 25.34 -4.37 -48.84
N LYS A 97 26.13 -5.13 -48.06
CA LYS A 97 27.38 -5.70 -48.55
C LYS A 97 27.13 -6.69 -49.71
N LYS A 98 26.10 -7.54 -49.58
CA LYS A 98 25.74 -8.52 -50.62
C LYS A 98 25.20 -7.86 -51.88
N GLU A 99 24.45 -6.79 -51.75
CA GLU A 99 23.94 -6.01 -52.88
C GLU A 99 25.09 -5.40 -53.69
N LYS A 100 26.07 -4.77 -53.02
CA LYS A 100 27.29 -4.26 -53.67
C LYS A 100 28.10 -5.36 -54.36
N GLU A 101 28.26 -6.52 -53.73
CA GLU A 101 28.95 -7.67 -54.34
C GLU A 101 28.22 -8.14 -55.62
N LEU A 102 26.88 -8.14 -55.63
CA LEU A 102 26.08 -8.51 -56.80
C LEU A 102 26.14 -7.48 -57.93
N GLU A 103 26.13 -6.19 -57.62
CA GLU A 103 26.27 -5.11 -58.62
C GLU A 103 27.59 -5.22 -59.38
N ILE A 104 28.69 -5.46 -58.65
CA ILE A 104 30.02 -5.70 -59.23
C ILE A 104 29.99 -6.95 -60.13
N ALA A 105 29.42 -8.06 -59.64
CA ALA A 105 29.35 -9.31 -60.40
C ALA A 105 28.49 -9.21 -61.68
N GLN A 106 27.49 -8.33 -61.69
CA GLN A 106 26.65 -8.06 -62.85
C GLN A 106 27.26 -7.04 -63.82
N GLY A 107 28.45 -6.50 -63.54
CA GLY A 107 29.09 -5.45 -64.36
C GLY A 107 28.32 -4.13 -64.36
N LYS A 108 27.51 -3.89 -63.32
CA LYS A 108 26.70 -2.66 -63.14
C LYS A 108 27.39 -1.61 -62.26
N ALA A 109 28.63 -1.88 -61.83
CA ALA A 109 29.45 -0.98 -61.03
C ALA A 109 30.05 0.17 -61.84
#